data_AF-A0A2K9RMY9-F1
#
_entry.id   AF-A0A2K9RMY9-F1
#
_cell.length_a   1.000
_cell.length_b   1.000
_cell.length_c   1.000
_cell.angle_alpha   90.00
_cell.angle_beta   90.00
_cell.angle_gamma   90.00
#
_symmetry.space_group_name_H-M   'P 1'
#
loop_
_entity.id
_entity.type
_entity.pdbx_description
1 polymer ?
#
loop_
_entity_poly.entity_id
_entity_poly.type
_entity_poly.pdbx_seq_one_letter_code
_entity_poly.pdbx_strand_id
1 'polypeptide(L)' 'MAKKSLVQREHKRKKLEEKYRLIRQSLKKKSKDSSLSQREIREIQRKLQSLPRNSAPTRLHRRCLVT' A
#
# COMPACT_ATOMS: atom_id res chain seq x y z
N MET A 1 10.29 11.67 -22.46
CA MET A 1 9.93 10.27 -22.11
C MET A 1 10.47 9.92 -20.74
N ALA A 2 9.74 9.09 -19.98
CA ALA A 2 10.23 8.61 -18.70
C ALA A 2 11.43 7.66 -18.90
N LYS A 3 12.42 7.71 -18.00
CA LYS A 3 13.49 6.71 -18.01
C LYS A 3 12.88 5.30 -17.90
N LYS A 4 13.36 4.34 -18.71
CA LYS A 4 12.90 2.93 -18.68
C LYS A 4 12.90 2.36 -17.25
N SER A 5 13.90 2.73 -16.45
CA SER A 5 14.00 2.35 -15.03
C SER A 5 12.82 2.83 -14.17
N LEU A 6 12.28 4.02 -14.44
CA LEU A 6 11.13 4.56 -13.71
C LEU A 6 9.83 3.83 -14.09
N VAL A 7 9.68 3.47 -15.37
CA VAL A 7 8.54 2.66 -15.83
C VAL A 7 8.54 1.29 -15.15
N GLN A 8 9.70 0.62 -15.12
CA GLN A 8 9.83 -0.67 -14.44
C GLN A 8 9.66 -0.58 -12.92
N ARG A 9 10.07 0.53 -12.30
CA ARG A 9 9.81 0.79 -10.88
C ARG A 9 8.31 0.87 -10.59
N GLU A 10 7.55 1.48 -11.49
CA GLU A 10 6.09 1.59 -11.37
C GLU A 10 5.40 0.24 -11.56
N HIS A 11 5.83 -0.56 -12.54
CA HIS A 11 5.35 -1.94 -12.70
C HIS A 11 5.60 -2.79 -11.46
N LYS A 12 6.79 -2.67 -10.84
CA LYS A 12 7.10 -3.35 -9.58
C LYS A 12 6.17 -2.92 -8.44
N ARG A 13 5.80 -1.64 -8.37
CA ARG A 13 4.85 -1.13 -7.36
C ARG A 13 3.45 -1.68 -7.59
N LYS A 14 2.95 -1.70 -8.83
CA LYS A 14 1.62 -2.27 -9.16
C LYS A 14 1.51 -3.73 -8.72
N LYS A 15 2.50 -4.56 -9.04
CA LYS A 15 2.55 -5.98 -8.60
C LYS A 15 2.52 -6.12 -7.06
N LEU A 16 3.23 -5.25 -6.35
CA LEU A 16 3.23 -5.25 -4.88
C LEU A 16 1.90 -4.76 -4.30
N GLU A 17 1.27 -3.77 -4.91
CA GLU A 17 -0.04 -3.29 -4.50
C GLU A 17 -1.08 -4.42 -4.62
N GLU A 18 -1.15 -5.07 -5.79
CA GLU A 18 -2.07 -6.20 -6.04
C GLU A 18 -1.89 -7.31 -5.01
N LYS A 19 -0.64 -7.70 -4.70
CA LYS A 19 -0.32 -8.75 -3.72
C LYS A 19 -0.83 -8.42 -2.31
N TYR A 20 -0.72 -7.16 -1.87
CA TYR A 20 -1.02 -6.77 -0.48
C TYR A 20 -2.33 -5.99 -0.33
N ARG A 21 -3.10 -5.80 -1.42
CA ARG A 21 -4.30 -4.97 -1.46
C ARG A 21 -5.31 -5.39 -0.40
N LEU A 22 -5.64 -6.69 -0.37
CA LEU A 22 -6.63 -7.26 0.53
C LEU A 22 -6.23 -7.11 2.00
N ILE A 23 -4.97 -7.45 2.32
CA ILE A 23 -4.41 -7.38 3.68
C ILE A 23 -4.41 -5.93 4.18
N ARG A 24 -4.00 -4.97 3.36
CA ARG A 24 -4.01 -3.55 3.73
C ARG A 24 -5.43 -3.02 3.92
N GLN A 25 -6.37 -3.44 3.08
CA GLN A 25 -7.76 -3.02 3.18
C GLN A 25 -8.41 -3.56 4.45
N SER A 26 -8.19 -4.83 4.80
CA SER A 26 -8.71 -5.42 6.03
C SER A 26 -8.13 -4.75 7.27
N LEU A 27 -6.81 -4.51 7.31
CA LEU A 27 -6.17 -3.83 8.44
C LEU A 27 -6.62 -2.37 8.57
N LYS A 28 -6.81 -1.65 7.46
CA LYS A 28 -7.35 -0.29 7.47
C LYS A 28 -8.78 -0.22 7.95
N LYS A 29 -9.63 -1.18 7.58
CA LYS A 29 -11.02 -1.27 8.08
C LYS A 29 -11.01 -1.48 9.59
N LYS A 30 -10.28 -2.49 10.06
CA LYS A 30 -10.12 -2.77 11.50
C LYS A 30 -9.61 -1.57 12.29
N SER A 31 -8.67 -0.81 11.73
CA SER A 31 -8.14 0.39 12.40
C SER A 31 -9.15 1.54 12.56
N LYS A 32 -10.28 1.52 11.85
CA LYS A 32 -11.34 2.53 11.94
C LYS A 32 -12.47 2.14 12.89
N ASP A 33 -12.47 0.90 13.37
CA ASP A 33 -13.49 0.42 14.29
C ASP A 33 -13.28 1.09 15.66
N SER A 34 -14.25 1.90 16.08
CA SER A 34 -14.22 2.72 17.30
C SER A 34 -14.43 1.92 18.59
N SER A 35 -14.78 0.64 18.48
CA SER A 35 -14.98 -0.28 19.61
C SER A 35 -13.69 -0.92 20.11
N LEU A 36 -12.57 -0.77 19.39
CA LEU A 36 -11.31 -1.41 19.73
C LEU A 36 -10.56 -0.67 20.83
N SER A 37 -9.89 -1.45 21.69
CA SER A 37 -9.03 -0.88 22.73
C SER A 37 -7.80 -0.22 22.12
N GLN A 38 -7.25 0.81 22.78
CA GLN A 38 -6.04 1.50 22.34
C GLN A 38 -4.87 0.54 22.07
N ARG A 39 -4.78 -0.55 22.84
CA ARG A 39 -3.73 -1.58 22.66
C ARG A 39 -3.86 -2.31 21.32
N GLU A 40 -5.09 -2.67 20.95
CA GLU A 40 -5.41 -3.39 19.71
C GLU A 40 -5.20 -2.49 18.49
N ILE A 41 -5.59 -1.21 18.59
CA ILE A 41 -5.33 -0.19 17.55
C ILE A 41 -3.82 -0.07 17.31
N ARG A 42 -3.01 0.01 18.38
CA ARG A 42 -1.53 0.06 18.26
C ARG A 42 -0.96 -1.19 17.61
N GLU A 43 -1.52 -2.37 17.88
CA GLU A 43 -1.08 -3.62 17.22
C GLU A 43 -1.45 -3.66 15.73
N ILE A 44 -2.66 -3.20 15.37
CA ILE A 44 -3.08 -3.09 13.97
C ILE A 44 -2.17 -2.10 13.22
N GLN A 45 -1.84 -0.96 13.83
CA GLN A 45 -0.91 0.01 13.25
C GLN A 45 0.50 -0.59 13.07
N ARG A 46 1.02 -1.32 14.06
CA ARG A 46 2.30 -2.05 13.94
C ARG A 46 2.28 -3.05 12.77
N LYS A 47 1.20 -3.83 12.64
CA LYS A 47 1.00 -4.76 11.50
C LYS A 47 0.90 -4.03 10.16
N LEU A 48 0.39 -2.81 10.13
CA LEU A 48 0.29 -2.01 8.90
C LEU A 48 1.64 -1.39 8.51
N GLN A 49 2.46 -1.04 9.50
CA GLN A 49 3.81 -0.51 9.33
C GLN A 49 4.83 -1.57 8.92
N SER A 50 4.66 -2.83 9.33
CA SER A 50 5.55 -3.95 8.91
C SER A 50 5.41 -4.30 7.43
N LEU A 51 4.33 -3.89 6.77
CA LEU A 51 4.12 -4.14 5.35
C LEU A 51 5.04 -3.29 4.47
N PRO A 52 5.41 -3.78 3.26
CA PRO A 52 6.29 -3.04 2.36
C PRO A 52 5.73 -1.66 2.01
N ARG A 53 6.53 -0.59 2.16
CA ARG A 53 6.08 0.79 1.92
C ARG A 53 5.47 0.99 0.53
N ASN A 54 6.06 0.35 -0.49
CA ASN A 54 5.63 0.43 -1.90
C ASN A 54 4.34 -0.33 -2.23
N SER A 55 3.79 -1.11 -1.30
CA SER A 55 2.48 -1.76 -1.46
C SER A 55 1.30 -0.77 -1.27
N ALA A 56 1.57 0.46 -0.82
CA ALA A 56 0.54 1.45 -0.63
C ALA A 56 0.05 2.02 -1.99
N PRO A 57 -1.26 2.02 -2.26
CA PRO A 57 -1.81 2.53 -3.52
C PRO A 57 -1.53 4.02 -3.74
N THR A 58 -1.36 4.78 -2.65
CA THR A 58 -1.01 6.21 -2.70
C THR A 58 0.36 6.51 -3.31
N ARG A 59 1.22 5.48 -3.46
CA ARG A 59 2.55 5.63 -4.07
C ARG A 59 2.56 5.37 -5.57
N LEU A 60 1.44 4.92 -6.13
CA LEU A 60 1.31 4.75 -7.56
C LEU A 60 1.13 6.13 -8.20
N HIS A 61 1.84 6.37 -9.28
CA HIS A 61 1.68 7.55 -10.10
C HIS A 61 1.07 7.18 -11.45
N ARG A 62 0.00 7.88 -11.82
CA ARG A 62 -0.57 7.80 -13.16
C ARG A 62 0.42 8.46 -14.13
N ARG A 63 1.05 7.66 -14.98
CA ARG A 63 1.94 8.10 -16.05
C ARG A 63 1.26 7.89 -17.40
N CYS A 64 1.59 8.72 -18.38
CA CYS A 64 1.13 8.55 -19.75
C CYS A 64 1.64 7.20 -20.31
N LEU A 65 0.79 6.50 -21.07
CA LEU A 65 1.09 5.17 -21.62
C LEU A 65 2.00 5.24 -22.87
N VAL A 66 2.06 6.40 -23.52
CA VAL A 66 2.70 6.62 -24.82
C VAL A 66 4.15 7.12 -24.69
N THR A 67 4.56 7.59 -23.50
CA THR A 67 5.81 8.33 -23.26
C THR A 67 6.62 7.84 -22.06
#